data_AF-A0AAU6TYB5-F1
#
_entry.id   AF-A0AAU6TYB5-F1
#
_cell.length_a   1.000
_cell.length_b   1.000
_cell.length_c   1.000
_cell.angle_alpha   90.00
_cell.angle_beta   90.00
_cell.angle_gamma   90.00
#
_symmetry.space_group_name_H-M   'P 1'
#
loop_
_entity.id
_entity.type
_entity.pdbx_description
1 polymer ?
#
loop_
_entity_poly.entity_id
_entity_poly.type
_entity_poly.pdbx_seq_one_letter_code
_entity_poly.pdbx_strand_id
1 'polypeptide(L)'
;MKIFGIIVVTIGCILLQGCDTQETKVVKYMKCRIAVDEIGDQQAKVNFRMNGVTSVFGDEIPKMSGYDSMRLQQEARDELKMDVPNKRLSVENLIGEYEKSYCADIHQSPQKEKIKELKYILNL
;
A
#
# COMPACT_ATOMS: atom_id res chain seq x y z
N MET A 1 -47.85 10.69 -0.31
CA MET A 1 -47.11 9.48 0.15
C MET A 1 -46.47 8.89 -1.11
N LYS A 2 -45.15 9.05 -1.35
CA LYS A 2 -44.02 8.37 -0.68
C LYS A 2 -44.28 6.85 -0.79
N ILE A 3 -43.49 5.95 -1.39
CA ILE A 3 -42.04 5.72 -1.34
C ILE A 3 -41.68 4.68 -2.46
N PHE A 4 -41.92 4.94 -3.75
CA PHE A 4 -41.80 3.88 -4.79
C PHE A 4 -40.74 4.13 -5.89
N GLY A 5 -39.77 5.02 -5.64
CA GLY A 5 -38.77 5.39 -6.66
C GLY A 5 -37.30 5.16 -6.32
N ILE A 6 -36.95 4.71 -5.10
CA ILE A 6 -35.56 4.81 -4.60
C ILE A 6 -35.00 3.48 -4.04
N ILE A 7 -35.75 2.37 -4.09
CA ILE A 7 -35.37 1.17 -3.33
C ILE A 7 -34.53 0.14 -4.15
N VAL A 8 -34.40 0.29 -5.46
CA VAL A 8 -33.75 -0.76 -6.30
C VAL A 8 -32.33 -0.41 -6.78
N VAL A 9 -31.74 0.71 -6.33
CA VAL A 9 -30.38 1.09 -6.75
C VAL A 9 -29.34 1.02 -5.62
N THR A 10 -29.75 1.01 -4.35
CA THR A 10 -28.80 1.05 -3.22
C THR A 10 -28.25 -0.29 -2.76
N ILE A 11 -28.87 -1.42 -3.14
CA ILE A 11 -28.38 -2.76 -2.76
C ILE A 11 -27.27 -3.24 -3.71
N GLY A 12 -27.21 -2.73 -4.94
CA GLY A 12 -26.18 -3.08 -5.92
C GLY A 12 -24.80 -2.45 -5.66
N CYS A 13 -24.74 -1.36 -4.90
CA CYS A 13 -23.48 -0.65 -4.62
C CYS A 13 -22.67 -1.23 -3.44
N ILE A 14 -23.22 -2.20 -2.69
CA ILE A 14 -22.52 -2.80 -1.54
C ILE A 14 -21.57 -3.93 -1.97
N LEU A 15 -21.77 -4.52 -3.16
CA LEU A 15 -20.92 -5.61 -3.67
C LEU A 15 -19.60 -5.13 -4.32
N LEU A 16 -19.36 -3.82 -4.38
CA LEU A 16 -18.08 -3.23 -4.82
C LEU A 16 -17.23 -2.68 -3.65
N GLN A 17 -17.64 -2.91 -2.40
CA GLN A 17 -16.69 -2.86 -1.29
C GLN A 17 -15.82 -4.11 -1.42
N GLY A 18 -14.74 -3.99 -2.19
CA GLY A 18 -13.84 -5.09 -2.51
C GLY A 18 -13.51 -5.87 -1.24
N CYS A 19 -13.88 -7.15 -1.23
CA CYS A 19 -13.29 -8.10 -0.31
C CYS A 19 -11.79 -8.15 -0.62
N ASP A 20 -11.02 -7.26 -0.01
CA ASP A 20 -9.56 -7.37 0.04
C ASP A 20 -9.29 -8.74 0.67
N THR A 21 -8.83 -9.68 -0.16
CA THR A 21 -8.41 -10.99 0.33
C THR A 21 -7.26 -10.78 1.30
N GLN A 22 -7.03 -11.77 2.17
CA GLN A 22 -5.87 -11.72 3.07
C GLN A 22 -4.56 -11.54 2.28
N GLU A 23 -4.45 -12.18 1.12
CA GLU A 23 -3.31 -12.02 0.22
C GLU A 23 -3.16 -10.58 -0.28
N THR A 24 -4.23 -9.95 -0.74
CA THR A 24 -4.20 -8.55 -1.20
C THR A 24 -3.78 -7.60 -0.06
N LYS A 25 -4.22 -7.84 1.17
CA LYS A 25 -3.77 -7.07 2.35
C LYS A 25 -2.27 -7.25 2.61
N VAL A 26 -1.77 -8.47 2.51
CA VAL A 26 -0.33 -8.77 2.65
C VAL A 26 0.48 -8.08 1.56
N VAL A 27 0.04 -8.14 0.30
CA VAL A 27 0.72 -7.45 -0.81
C VAL A 27 0.74 -5.94 -0.55
N LYS A 28 -0.38 -5.32 -0.16
CA LYS A 28 -0.43 -3.90 0.23
C LYS A 28 0.56 -3.58 1.36
N TYR A 29 0.56 -4.38 2.44
CA TYR A 29 1.52 -4.23 3.54
C TYR A 29 2.97 -4.30 3.06
N MET A 30 3.31 -5.28 2.22
CA MET A 30 4.67 -5.47 1.70
C MET A 30 5.09 -4.32 0.77
N LYS A 31 4.18 -3.82 -0.08
CA LYS A 31 4.46 -2.68 -0.95
C LYS A 31 4.75 -1.41 -0.14
N CYS A 32 3.95 -1.13 0.89
CA CYS A 32 4.22 -0.02 1.78
C CYS A 32 5.55 -0.20 2.53
N ARG A 33 5.86 -1.41 3.00
CA ARG A 33 7.16 -1.72 3.63
C ARG A 33 8.32 -1.37 2.70
N ILE A 34 8.27 -1.84 1.45
CA ILE A 34 9.32 -1.59 0.46
C ILE A 34 9.46 -0.07 0.22
N ALA A 35 8.35 0.63 0.03
CA ALA A 35 8.36 2.09 -0.17
C ALA A 35 8.98 2.83 1.03
N VAL A 36 8.64 2.44 2.25
CA VAL A 36 9.21 3.02 3.49
C VAL A 36 10.69 2.69 3.65
N ASP A 37 11.11 1.47 3.30
CA ASP A 37 12.52 1.06 3.40
C ASP A 37 13.42 1.86 2.45
N GLU A 38 12.94 2.12 1.22
CA GLU A 38 13.66 2.86 0.17
C GLU A 38 13.59 4.39 0.34
N ILE A 39 12.40 4.93 0.59
CA ILE A 39 12.16 6.39 0.61
C ILE A 39 12.13 6.95 2.03
N GLY A 40 11.59 6.21 3.00
CA GLY A 40 11.36 6.69 4.36
C GLY A 40 12.64 7.05 5.13
N ASP A 41 12.51 8.00 6.04
CA ASP A 41 13.53 8.26 7.06
C ASP A 41 13.45 7.25 8.21
N GLN A 42 14.31 7.45 9.21
CA GLN A 42 14.33 6.58 10.38
C GLN A 42 12.99 6.59 11.12
N GLN A 43 12.30 7.74 11.21
CA GLN A 43 11.00 7.84 11.87
C GLN A 43 9.93 7.04 11.11
N ALA A 44 9.89 7.14 9.78
CA ALA A 44 8.98 6.38 8.94
C ALA A 44 9.15 4.87 9.15
N LYS A 45 10.42 4.40 9.21
CA LYS A 45 10.76 3.00 9.43
C LYS A 45 10.34 2.52 10.83
N VAL A 46 10.52 3.36 11.86
CA VAL A 46 10.06 3.06 13.23
C VAL A 46 8.54 2.98 13.28
N ASN A 47 7.84 3.98 12.74
CA ASN A 47 6.38 4.02 12.71
C ASN A 47 5.79 2.82 11.96
N PHE A 48 6.37 2.47 10.81
CA PHE A 48 5.95 1.29 10.07
C PHE A 48 6.08 0.00 10.89
N ARG A 49 7.19 -0.19 11.62
CA ARG A 49 7.36 -1.37 12.48
C ARG A 49 6.37 -1.41 13.63
N MET A 50 6.04 -0.26 14.21
CA MET A 50 5.11 -0.16 15.34
C MET A 50 3.66 -0.35 14.91
N ASN A 51 3.27 0.21 13.77
CA ASN A 51 1.86 0.35 13.38
C ASN A 51 1.46 -0.55 12.21
N GLY A 52 2.41 -0.96 11.36
CA GLY A 52 2.07 -1.51 10.04
C GLY A 52 1.26 -2.80 10.10
N VAL A 53 1.59 -3.71 11.03
CA VAL A 53 0.86 -4.97 11.20
C VAL A 53 -0.56 -4.70 11.70
N THR A 54 -0.69 -3.92 12.77
CA THR A 54 -1.99 -3.61 13.36
C THR A 54 -2.88 -2.78 12.45
N SER A 55 -2.31 -1.87 11.66
CA SER A 55 -3.06 -1.04 10.70
C SER A 55 -3.63 -1.84 9.53
N VAL A 56 -2.98 -2.94 9.13
CA VAL A 56 -3.43 -3.74 7.97
C VAL A 56 -4.24 -4.97 8.40
N PHE A 57 -3.88 -5.59 9.53
CA PHE A 57 -4.43 -6.86 9.97
C PHE A 57 -5.18 -6.80 11.31
N GLY A 58 -5.20 -5.66 11.98
CA GLY A 58 -5.76 -5.56 13.34
C GLY A 58 -4.98 -6.43 14.31
N ASP A 59 -5.71 -7.17 15.15
CA ASP A 59 -5.12 -8.07 16.15
C ASP A 59 -4.71 -9.44 15.58
N GLU A 60 -5.08 -9.75 14.34
CA GLU A 60 -4.86 -11.07 13.73
C GLU A 60 -3.72 -11.05 12.70
N ILE A 61 -2.52 -11.45 13.13
CA ILE A 61 -1.38 -11.63 12.21
C ILE A 61 -1.71 -12.78 11.23
N PRO A 62 -1.61 -12.58 9.90
CA PRO A 62 -1.83 -13.64 8.93
C PRO A 62 -0.90 -14.82 9.19
N LYS A 63 -1.46 -16.00 9.41
CA LYS A 63 -0.68 -17.24 9.41
C LYS A 63 -0.39 -17.61 7.96
N MET A 64 0.87 -17.56 7.56
CA MET A 64 1.30 -17.91 6.21
C MET A 64 2.48 -18.87 6.24
N SER A 65 2.53 -19.73 5.22
CA SER A 65 3.71 -20.56 5.00
C SER A 65 4.89 -19.69 4.54
N GLY A 66 6.11 -20.19 4.71
CA GLY A 66 7.30 -19.50 4.19
C GLY A 66 7.24 -19.31 2.67
N TYR A 67 6.66 -20.28 1.95
CA TYR A 67 6.46 -20.20 0.50
C TYR A 67 5.49 -19.06 0.12
N ASP A 68 4.34 -18.96 0.80
CA ASP A 68 3.36 -17.91 0.52
C ASP A 68 3.92 -16.53 0.86
N SER A 69 4.65 -16.41 1.97
CA SER A 69 5.34 -15.16 2.33
C SER A 69 6.31 -14.73 1.23
N MET A 70 7.10 -15.67 0.69
CA MET A 70 8.08 -15.36 -0.36
C MET A 70 7.38 -14.98 -1.67
N ARG A 71 6.35 -15.73 -2.07
CA ARG A 71 5.55 -15.44 -3.26
C ARG A 71 4.91 -14.06 -3.18
N LEU A 72 4.23 -13.73 -2.08
CA LEU A 72 3.56 -12.44 -1.90
C LEU A 72 4.55 -11.28 -1.80
N GLN A 73 5.75 -11.51 -1.26
CA GLN A 73 6.83 -10.52 -1.30
C GLN A 73 7.31 -10.27 -2.72
N GLN A 74 7.44 -11.31 -3.54
CA GLN A 74 7.79 -11.15 -4.95
C GLN A 74 6.68 -10.44 -5.73
N GLU A 75 5.42 -10.78 -5.48
CA GLU A 75 4.27 -10.11 -6.08
C GLU A 75 4.27 -8.61 -5.79
N ALA A 76 4.56 -8.21 -4.54
CA ALA A 76 4.73 -6.80 -4.17
C ALA A 76 5.87 -6.11 -4.94
N ARG A 77 7.01 -6.80 -5.14
CA ARG A 77 8.15 -6.29 -5.93
C ARG A 77 7.80 -6.16 -7.42
N ASP A 78 7.07 -7.13 -7.97
CA ASP A 78 6.64 -7.15 -9.37
C ASP A 78 5.62 -6.06 -9.68
N GLU A 79 4.70 -5.79 -8.75
CA GLU A 79 3.75 -4.68 -8.83
C GLU A 79 4.46 -3.32 -8.77
N LEU A 80 5.48 -3.19 -7.91
CA LEU A 80 6.30 -1.98 -7.82
C LEU A 80 7.34 -1.88 -8.95
N LYS A 81 7.47 -2.90 -9.81
CA LYS A 81 8.45 -2.98 -10.89
C LYS A 81 9.89 -2.85 -10.36
N MET A 82 10.20 -3.46 -9.22
CA MET A 82 11.53 -3.37 -8.60
C MET A 82 12.62 -4.09 -9.39
N ASP A 83 12.25 -5.17 -10.08
CA ASP A 83 13.17 -6.10 -10.73
C ASP A 83 13.25 -5.89 -12.26
N VAL A 84 12.61 -4.84 -12.79
CA VAL A 84 12.74 -4.47 -14.21
C VAL A 84 13.94 -3.51 -14.42
N PRO A 85 14.54 -3.47 -15.63
CA PRO A 85 15.65 -2.56 -15.92
C PRO A 85 15.31 -1.06 -15.78
N ASN A 86 14.03 -0.71 -15.95
CA ASN A 86 13.57 0.67 -15.88
C ASN A 86 13.47 1.18 -14.43
N LYS A 87 14.60 1.70 -13.92
CA LYS A 87 14.70 2.29 -12.58
C LYS A 87 13.84 3.53 -12.37
N ARG A 88 13.57 4.28 -13.44
CA ARG A 88 12.67 5.43 -13.36
C ARG A 88 11.26 4.98 -12.97
N LEU A 89 10.73 3.98 -13.65
CA LEU A 89 9.40 3.42 -13.36
C LEU A 89 9.32 2.84 -11.93
N SER A 90 10.38 2.18 -11.45
CA SER A 90 10.39 1.68 -10.07
C SER A 90 10.32 2.81 -9.05
N VAL A 91 11.05 3.91 -9.26
CA VAL A 91 11.01 5.06 -8.32
C VAL A 91 9.66 5.77 -8.38
N GLU A 92 9.08 5.95 -9.59
CA GLU A 92 7.72 6.46 -9.76
C GLU A 92 6.69 5.64 -8.95
N ASN A 93 6.76 4.31 -9.04
CA ASN A 93 5.87 3.42 -8.29
C ASN A 93 6.13 3.48 -6.78
N LEU A 94 7.39 3.56 -6.33
CA LEU A 94 7.72 3.70 -4.92
C LEU A 94 7.17 5.00 -4.33
N ILE A 95 7.30 6.12 -5.03
CA ILE A 95 6.72 7.40 -4.62
C ILE A 95 5.20 7.29 -4.55
N GLY A 96 4.58 6.76 -5.60
CA GLY A 96 3.13 6.58 -5.66
C GLY A 96 2.61 5.68 -4.55
N GLU A 97 3.36 4.64 -4.17
CA GLU A 97 2.99 3.77 -3.06
C GLU A 97 3.18 4.43 -1.69
N TYR A 98 4.30 5.14 -1.50
CA TYR A 98 4.59 5.88 -0.28
C TYR A 98 3.52 6.94 0.02
N GLU A 99 3.03 7.62 -1.01
CA GLU A 99 2.01 8.69 -0.88
C GLU A 99 0.56 8.17 -0.77
N LYS A 100 0.30 6.88 -0.97
CA LYS A 100 -1.05 6.34 -0.79
C LYS A 100 -1.50 6.47 0.66
N SER A 101 -2.76 6.84 0.86
CA SER A 101 -3.33 7.09 2.20
C SER A 101 -3.04 5.97 3.19
N TYR A 102 -3.28 4.71 2.81
CA TYR A 102 -3.06 3.58 3.71
C TYR A 102 -1.58 3.45 4.14
N CYS A 103 -0.62 3.79 3.29
CA CYS A 103 0.79 3.74 3.63
C CYS A 103 1.19 4.96 4.47
N ALA A 104 0.72 6.15 4.08
CA ALA A 104 0.86 7.39 4.82
C ALA A 104 0.34 7.29 6.26
N ASP A 105 -0.78 6.61 6.46
CA ASP A 105 -1.39 6.38 7.78
C ASP A 105 -0.52 5.46 8.65
N ILE A 106 0.23 4.54 8.03
CA ILE A 106 1.17 3.63 8.71
C ILE A 106 2.46 4.36 9.10
N HIS A 107 3.13 4.99 8.13
CA HIS A 107 4.46 5.57 8.35
C HIS A 107 4.42 6.97 8.97
N GLN A 108 3.32 7.71 8.82
CA GLN A 108 3.06 9.02 9.45
C GLN A 108 4.21 10.03 9.33
N SER A 109 4.92 9.96 8.20
CA SER A 109 6.15 10.72 7.94
C SER A 109 6.15 11.16 6.48
N PRO A 110 5.65 12.36 6.16
CA PRO A 110 5.30 12.70 4.78
C PRO A 110 6.51 12.93 3.85
N GLN A 111 7.76 12.89 4.34
CA GLN A 111 9.01 13.03 3.55
C GLN A 111 8.95 14.09 2.43
N LYS A 112 8.27 15.22 2.69
CA LYS A 112 7.83 16.13 1.62
C LYS A 112 8.98 16.64 0.76
N GLU A 113 10.12 16.98 1.36
CA GLU A 113 11.28 17.48 0.63
C GLU A 113 11.96 16.39 -0.20
N LYS A 114 12.23 15.22 0.37
CA LYS A 114 12.83 14.09 -0.36
C LYS A 114 11.94 13.64 -1.53
N ILE A 115 10.63 13.55 -1.30
CA ILE A 115 9.67 13.19 -2.37
C ILE A 115 9.65 14.27 -3.46
N LYS A 116 9.66 15.55 -3.08
CA LYS A 116 9.69 16.66 -4.03
C LYS A 116 10.97 16.65 -4.86
N GLU A 117 12.11 16.38 -4.25
CA GLU A 117 13.40 16.21 -4.95
C GLU A 117 13.35 15.04 -5.93
N LEU A 118 12.86 13.87 -5.49
CA LEU A 118 12.72 12.70 -6.36
C LEU A 118 11.77 12.99 -7.54
N LYS A 119 10.62 13.62 -7.28
CA LYS A 119 9.68 14.04 -8.35
C LYS A 119 10.33 15.01 -9.31
N TYR A 120 11.10 15.97 -8.82
CA TYR A 120 11.84 16.92 -9.66
C TYR A 120 12.88 16.22 -10.57
N ILE A 121 13.71 15.34 -10.01
CA ILE A 121 14.70 14.56 -10.79
C ILE A 121 14.02 13.71 -11.88
N LEU A 122 12.82 13.22 -11.56
CA LEU A 122 12.03 12.42 -12.47
C LEU A 122 11.11 13.29 -13.35
N ASN A 123 11.09 14.62 -13.28
CA ASN A 123 10.13 15.44 -14.05
C ASN A 123 8.67 14.97 -13.88
N LEU A 124 8.24 14.70 -12.65
CA LEU A 124 6.88 14.31 -12.25
C LEU A 124 6.09 15.46 -11.64
#